data_AF-A0AAD7ZXD2-F1
#
_entry.id   AF-A0AAD7ZXD2-F1
#
_cell.length_a   1.000
_cell.length_b   1.000
_cell.length_c   1.000
_cell.angle_alpha   90.00
_cell.angle_beta   90.00
_cell.angle_gamma   90.00
#
_symmetry.space_group_name_H-M   'P 1'
#
loop_
_entity.id
_entity.type
_entity.pdbx_description
1 polymer ?
#
loop_
_entity_poly.entity_id
_entity_poly.type
_entity_poly.pdbx_seq_one_letter_code
_entity_poly.pdbx_strand_id
1 'polypeptide(L)'
;MVTLTDGTIDLNLPELEYIADHLKRSECRKLVAVLHDPNFDIVNNIQAAERKIPDDLTCLKLLIHWNSQTNEGRGETHVVLAHRLTQIGREDLAHWLSTTVFHQLSQDLNKSMLSDPFKELAATNDTNQRQDDMSTTEEEDGEDEWLPTDTILCSFSIIISAAVMVLMATIVWLFCKKKMKKRTKLDKSQEGEDIYAEEEEEKHSSASETSIVEFDATAIHLL
;
A
#
# COMPACT_ATOMS: atom_id res chain seq x y z
N MET A 1 22.26 11.74 13.31
CA MET A 1 20.88 11.88 12.82
C MET A 1 20.97 11.80 11.31
N VAL A 2 20.68 10.63 10.74
CA VAL A 2 20.67 10.47 9.28
C VAL A 2 19.28 10.89 8.84
N THR A 3 19.14 12.09 8.29
CA THR A 3 17.96 12.43 7.53
C THR A 3 18.03 11.63 6.24
N LEU A 4 17.20 10.58 6.13
CA LEU A 4 16.87 10.00 4.84
C LEU A 4 16.16 11.10 4.05
N THR A 5 16.93 11.90 3.31
CA THR A 5 16.40 12.66 2.19
C THR A 5 15.96 11.62 1.19
N ASP A 6 14.66 11.33 1.18
CA ASP A 6 14.03 10.60 0.10
C ASP A 6 14.49 11.29 -1.19
N GLY A 7 15.13 10.52 -2.08
CA GLY A 7 15.71 11.05 -3.31
C GLY A 7 14.57 11.44 -4.24
N THR A 8 13.98 12.60 -3.99
CA THR A 8 12.85 13.10 -4.77
C THR A 8 13.39 13.61 -6.09
N ILE A 9 13.39 12.76 -7.12
CA ILE A 9 13.66 13.20 -8.49
C ILE A 9 12.45 13.99 -8.96
N ASP A 10 12.68 15.27 -9.23
CA ASP A 10 11.71 16.17 -9.85
C ASP A 10 11.31 15.63 -11.24
N LEU A 11 10.03 15.73 -11.55
CA LEU A 11 9.52 15.35 -12.86
C LEU A 11 10.12 16.22 -13.97
N ASN A 12 10.66 15.58 -15.00
CA ASN A 12 11.26 16.27 -16.13
C ASN A 12 10.19 16.60 -17.19
N LEU A 13 10.39 17.69 -17.94
CA LEU A 13 9.46 18.12 -18.99
C LEU A 13 9.20 17.03 -20.06
N PRO A 14 10.20 16.28 -20.56
CA PRO A 14 9.97 15.21 -21.53
C PRO A 14 9.09 14.07 -21.01
N GLU A 15 9.12 13.81 -19.70
CA GLU A 15 8.29 12.77 -19.07
C GLU A 15 6.82 13.21 -19.03
N LEU A 16 6.58 14.48 -18.72
CA LEU A 16 5.24 15.08 -18.77
C LEU A 16 4.69 15.13 -20.20
N GLU A 17 5.54 15.42 -21.19
CA GLU A 17 5.18 15.40 -22.61
C GLU A 17 4.78 13.99 -23.06
N TYR A 18 5.59 12.98 -22.73
CA TYR A 18 5.28 11.59 -23.05
C TYR A 18 3.94 11.15 -22.44
N ILE A 19 3.71 11.45 -21.16
CA ILE A 19 2.45 11.13 -20.48
C ILE A 19 1.28 11.85 -21.14
N ALA A 20 1.44 13.13 -21.50
CA ALA A 20 0.39 13.91 -22.14
C ALA A 20 -0.01 13.35 -23.50
N ASP A 21 0.94 12.86 -24.29
CA ASP A 21 0.70 12.29 -25.62
C ASP A 21 0.04 10.90 -25.57
N HIS A 22 0.26 10.16 -24.48
CA HIS A 22 -0.30 8.82 -24.30
C HIS A 22 -1.61 8.79 -23.52
N LEU A 23 -2.10 9.94 -23.04
CA LEU A 23 -3.39 10.07 -22.37
C LEU A 23 -4.45 10.61 -23.34
N LYS A 24 -5.64 10.00 -23.30
CA LYS A 24 -6.80 10.61 -23.95
C LYS A 24 -7.23 11.87 -23.19
N ARG A 25 -7.91 12.79 -23.87
CA ARG A 25 -8.39 14.05 -23.25
C ARG A 25 -9.21 13.81 -21.97
N SER A 26 -10.07 12.80 -21.96
CA SER A 26 -10.87 12.43 -20.78
C SER A 26 -10.03 11.84 -19.65
N GLU A 27 -9.02 11.03 -19.97
CA GLU A 27 -8.10 10.43 -18.99
C GLU A 27 -7.19 11.48 -18.37
N CYS A 28 -6.72 12.45 -19.17
CA CYS A 28 -5.92 13.55 -18.66
C CYS A 28 -6.70 14.43 -17.68
N ARG A 29 -7.99 14.70 -17.95
CA ARG A 29 -8.84 15.44 -17.01
C ARG A 29 -9.05 14.70 -15.71
N LYS A 30 -9.25 13.38 -15.77
CA LYS A 30 -9.28 12.52 -14.57
C LYS A 30 -7.96 12.63 -13.82
N LEU A 31 -6.84 12.51 -14.51
CA LEU A 31 -5.52 12.59 -13.90
C LEU A 31 -5.33 13.92 -13.18
N VAL A 32 -5.57 15.03 -13.85
CA VAL A 32 -5.43 16.39 -13.29
C VAL A 32 -6.40 16.61 -12.12
N ALA A 33 -7.62 16.11 -12.20
CA ALA A 33 -8.60 16.20 -11.11
C ALA A 33 -8.12 15.48 -9.85
N VAL A 34 -7.48 14.32 -10.02
CA VAL A 34 -6.95 13.50 -8.93
C VAL A 34 -5.60 14.05 -8.44
N LEU A 35 -4.80 14.67 -9.31
CA LEU A 35 -3.54 15.35 -8.96
C LEU A 35 -3.76 16.61 -8.12
N HIS A 36 -4.86 17.33 -8.33
CA HIS A 36 -5.23 18.51 -7.54
C HIS A 36 -5.87 18.16 -6.18
N ASP A 37 -6.01 16.87 -5.85
CA ASP A 37 -6.50 16.43 -4.55
C ASP A 37 -5.34 16.13 -3.59
N PRO A 38 -5.10 16.94 -2.55
CA PRO A 38 -4.04 16.66 -1.58
C PRO A 38 -4.29 15.41 -0.72
N ASN A 39 -5.54 14.96 -0.56
CA ASN A 39 -5.89 13.93 0.43
C ASN A 39 -5.99 12.51 -0.12
N PHE A 40 -5.77 12.30 -1.43
CA PHE A 40 -5.94 11.01 -2.09
C PHE A 40 -7.35 10.39 -1.99
N ASP A 41 -8.36 11.18 -1.62
CA ASP A 41 -9.73 10.75 -1.30
C ASP A 41 -10.73 10.95 -2.46
N ILE A 42 -10.36 11.72 -3.49
CA ILE A 42 -11.25 12.14 -4.59
C ILE A 42 -11.72 11.00 -5.51
N VAL A 43 -11.23 9.77 -5.32
CA VAL A 43 -11.64 8.59 -6.10
C VAL A 43 -13.17 8.43 -6.16
N ASN A 44 -13.88 8.85 -5.11
CA ASN A 44 -15.34 8.77 -5.04
C ASN A 44 -16.11 9.92 -5.74
N ASN A 45 -15.46 11.04 -6.09
CA ASN A 45 -16.11 12.21 -6.70
C ASN A 45 -15.24 12.95 -7.75
N ILE A 46 -14.58 12.18 -8.62
CA ILE A 46 -13.73 12.72 -9.70
C ILE A 46 -14.52 13.65 -10.64
N GLN A 47 -15.80 13.35 -10.89
CA GLN A 47 -16.65 14.11 -11.81
C GLN A 47 -16.89 15.56 -11.37
N ALA A 48 -16.98 15.85 -10.06
CA ALA A 48 -17.12 17.22 -9.57
C ALA A 48 -15.81 18.01 -9.70
N ALA A 49 -14.67 17.34 -9.57
CA ALA A 49 -13.34 17.93 -9.73
C ALA A 49 -13.01 18.20 -11.20
N GLU A 50 -13.38 17.30 -12.13
CA GLU A 50 -13.19 17.49 -13.58
C GLU A 50 -13.87 18.75 -14.13
N ARG A 51 -15.01 19.14 -13.55
CA ARG A 51 -15.76 20.35 -13.94
C ARG A 51 -15.05 21.66 -13.60
N LYS A 52 -14.10 21.61 -12.66
CA LYS A 52 -13.29 22.78 -12.28
C LYS A 52 -12.09 22.97 -13.21
N ILE A 53 -11.81 21.98 -14.06
CA ILE A 53 -10.68 22.02 -15.00
C ILE A 53 -11.10 22.77 -16.27
N PRO A 54 -10.32 23.76 -16.72
CA PRO A 54 -10.60 24.49 -17.96
C PRO A 54 -10.59 23.56 -19.19
N ASP A 55 -11.59 23.70 -20.06
CA ASP A 55 -11.73 22.86 -21.27
C ASP A 55 -10.77 23.26 -22.41
N ASP A 56 -10.25 24.48 -22.35
CA ASP A 56 -9.44 25.15 -23.37
C ASP A 56 -7.94 24.80 -23.30
N LEU A 57 -7.49 24.20 -22.20
CA LEU A 57 -6.09 23.86 -21.99
C LEU A 57 -5.74 22.46 -22.53
N THR A 58 -4.52 22.33 -23.07
CA THR A 58 -3.96 21.04 -23.47
C THR A 58 -3.53 20.23 -22.24
N CYS A 59 -3.50 18.90 -22.38
CA CYS A 59 -3.09 18.02 -21.28
C CYS A 59 -1.70 18.38 -20.73
N LEU A 60 -0.73 18.59 -21.63
CA LEU A 60 0.61 19.00 -21.27
C LEU A 60 0.63 20.31 -20.46
N LYS A 61 -0.17 21.30 -20.87
CA LYS A 61 -0.23 22.59 -20.18
C LYS A 61 -0.85 22.46 -18.78
N LEU A 62 -1.82 21.58 -18.60
CA LEU A 62 -2.39 21.25 -17.30
C LEU A 62 -1.36 20.57 -16.39
N LEU A 63 -0.62 19.59 -16.92
CA LEU A 63 0.42 18.87 -16.17
C LEU A 63 1.60 19.77 -15.77
N ILE A 64 2.05 20.64 -16.67
CA ILE A 64 3.08 21.65 -16.36
C ILE A 64 2.58 22.61 -15.28
N HIS A 65 1.31 23.05 -15.40
CA HIS A 65 0.72 23.95 -14.42
C HIS A 65 0.71 23.32 -13.03
N TRP A 66 0.22 22.08 -12.91
CA TRP A 66 0.27 21.30 -11.68
C TRP A 66 1.69 21.18 -11.12
N ASN A 67 2.67 20.76 -11.94
CA ASN A 67 4.07 20.60 -11.53
C ASN A 67 4.74 21.92 -11.08
N SER A 68 4.24 23.07 -11.54
CA SER A 68 4.78 24.38 -11.20
C SER A 68 4.24 25.00 -9.91
N GLN A 69 3.12 24.49 -9.38
CA GLN A 69 2.43 25.08 -8.23
C GLN A 69 2.99 24.58 -6.89
N THR A 70 3.35 25.51 -6.00
CA THR A 70 3.97 25.23 -4.67
C THR A 70 3.11 24.39 -3.73
N ASN A 71 1.79 24.36 -3.95
CA ASN A 71 0.82 23.75 -3.05
C ASN A 71 0.08 22.56 -3.70
N GLU A 72 0.42 22.23 -4.95
CA GLU A 72 -0.24 21.16 -5.72
C GLU A 72 0.77 20.14 -6.25
N GLY A 73 1.98 20.54 -6.65
CA GLY A 73 2.95 19.64 -7.29
C GLY A 73 4.44 20.01 -7.18
N ARG A 74 4.82 21.16 -6.63
CA ARG A 74 6.23 21.55 -6.52
C ARG A 74 6.96 20.70 -5.48
N GLY A 75 7.86 19.85 -5.93
CA GLY A 75 8.59 18.89 -5.09
C GLY A 75 7.83 17.59 -4.86
N GLU A 76 6.70 17.38 -5.54
CA GLU A 76 6.08 16.06 -5.62
C GLU A 76 6.89 15.16 -6.54
N THR A 77 7.07 13.92 -6.12
CA THR A 77 7.92 12.96 -6.82
C THR A 77 7.22 12.34 -8.01
N HIS A 78 8.00 11.84 -8.97
CA HIS A 78 7.53 10.90 -9.99
C HIS A 78 6.69 9.74 -9.42
N VAL A 79 6.92 9.35 -8.16
CA VAL A 79 6.14 8.34 -7.43
C VAL A 79 4.68 8.78 -7.25
N VAL A 80 4.44 10.05 -6.92
CA VAL A 80 3.07 10.56 -6.77
C VAL A 80 2.36 10.56 -8.11
N LEU A 81 3.00 11.04 -9.18
CA LEU A 81 2.39 11.00 -10.51
C LEU A 81 2.12 9.55 -10.97
N ALA A 82 3.06 8.63 -10.75
CA ALA A 82 2.87 7.21 -11.05
C ALA A 82 1.70 6.60 -10.28
N HIS A 83 1.60 6.88 -8.98
CA HIS A 83 0.50 6.41 -8.15
C HIS A 83 -0.86 6.93 -8.65
N ARG A 84 -0.92 8.21 -9.05
CA ARG A 84 -2.13 8.86 -9.57
C ARG A 84 -2.53 8.32 -10.94
N LEU A 85 -1.56 7.97 -11.79
CA LEU A 85 -1.80 7.25 -13.03
C LEU A 85 -2.44 5.87 -12.78
N THR A 86 -1.97 5.14 -11.77
CA THR A 86 -2.59 3.87 -11.35
C THR A 86 -4.04 4.08 -10.88
N GLN A 87 -4.33 5.13 -10.13
CA GLN A 87 -5.69 5.42 -9.66
C GLN A 87 -6.70 5.66 -10.79
N ILE A 88 -6.25 6.17 -11.94
CA ILE A 88 -7.11 6.36 -13.13
C ILE A 88 -7.09 5.16 -14.08
N GLY A 89 -6.43 4.05 -13.70
CA GLY A 89 -6.36 2.81 -14.46
C GLY A 89 -5.28 2.81 -15.56
N ARG A 90 -4.29 3.71 -15.49
CA ARG A 90 -3.16 3.79 -16.43
C ARG A 90 -1.88 3.23 -15.82
N GLU A 91 -1.94 1.94 -15.44
CA GLU A 91 -0.81 1.19 -14.89
C GLU A 91 0.37 1.11 -15.86
N ASP A 92 0.09 1.11 -17.16
CA ASP A 92 1.07 1.14 -18.24
C ASP A 92 1.98 2.37 -18.14
N LEU A 93 1.39 3.56 -18.00
CA LEU A 93 2.12 4.82 -17.87
C LEU A 93 2.79 4.94 -16.50
N ALA A 94 2.15 4.45 -15.44
CA ALA A 94 2.74 4.42 -14.11
C ALA A 94 4.02 3.57 -14.06
N HIS A 95 3.97 2.38 -14.68
CA HIS A 95 5.12 1.48 -14.78
C HIS A 95 6.22 2.07 -15.66
N TRP A 96 5.86 2.62 -16.83
CA TRP A 96 6.81 3.29 -17.71
C TRP A 96 7.54 4.44 -17.00
N LEU A 97 6.81 5.30 -16.28
CA LEU A 97 7.37 6.44 -15.57
C LEU A 97 8.35 5.98 -14.47
N SER A 98 7.95 4.99 -13.68
CA SER A 98 8.78 4.44 -12.60
C SER A 98 10.09 3.82 -13.14
N THR A 99 9.98 3.02 -14.21
CA THR A 99 11.15 2.35 -14.83
C THR A 99 12.08 3.34 -15.52
N THR A 100 11.54 4.34 -16.20
CA THR A 100 12.33 5.36 -16.93
C THR A 100 13.13 6.22 -15.98
N VAL A 101 12.50 6.72 -14.90
CA VAL A 101 13.18 7.54 -13.88
C VAL A 101 14.24 6.73 -13.15
N PHE A 102 13.96 5.46 -12.80
CA PHE A 102 14.95 4.57 -12.18
C PHE A 102 16.16 4.29 -13.08
N HIS A 103 15.94 4.15 -14.40
CA HIS A 103 17.02 3.97 -15.36
C HIS A 103 17.92 5.19 -15.48
N GLN A 104 17.34 6.40 -15.49
CA GLN A 104 18.11 7.66 -15.48
C GLN A 104 18.95 7.76 -14.21
N LEU A 105 18.36 7.49 -13.05
CA LEU A 105 19.07 7.48 -11.77
C LEU A 105 20.23 6.48 -11.78
N SER A 106 19.99 5.26 -12.25
CA SER A 106 21.02 4.21 -12.32
C SER A 106 22.16 4.59 -13.27
N GLN A 107 21.85 5.20 -14.41
CA GLN A 107 22.87 5.69 -15.34
C GLN A 107 23.68 6.83 -14.74
N ASP A 108 23.06 7.77 -14.04
CA ASP A 108 23.75 8.91 -13.47
C ASP A 108 24.60 8.53 -12.25
N LEU A 109 24.13 7.57 -11.44
CA LEU A 109 24.94 6.94 -10.40
C LEU A 109 26.14 6.20 -11.01
N ASN A 110 25.94 5.41 -12.07
CA ASN A 110 27.02 4.71 -12.74
C ASN A 110 28.05 5.68 -13.36
N LYS A 111 27.59 6.74 -14.03
CA LYS A 111 28.47 7.79 -14.55
C LYS A 111 29.26 8.46 -13.45
N SER A 112 28.61 8.81 -12.34
CA SER A 112 29.25 9.47 -11.19
C SER A 112 30.28 8.58 -10.50
N MET A 113 30.01 7.28 -10.41
CA MET A 113 30.97 6.28 -9.89
C MET A 113 32.15 6.06 -10.84
N LEU A 114 31.94 6.12 -12.15
CA LEU A 114 32.98 5.95 -13.17
C LEU A 114 33.79 7.22 -13.45
N SER A 115 33.30 8.39 -13.03
CA SER A 115 33.94 9.70 -13.27
C SER A 115 34.95 10.13 -12.20
N ASP A 116 35.13 9.36 -11.11
CA ASP A 116 36.07 9.67 -10.01
C ASP A 116 36.89 8.40 -9.63
N PRO A 117 38.02 8.52 -8.90
CA PRO A 117 39.42 8.14 -9.21
C PRO A 117 39.74 6.68 -9.62
N PHE A 118 38.76 5.78 -9.69
CA PHE A 118 38.96 4.39 -10.11
C PHE A 118 39.31 4.24 -11.60
N LYS A 119 39.00 5.23 -12.44
CA LYS A 119 39.40 5.23 -13.85
C LYS A 119 40.93 5.29 -14.01
N GLU A 120 41.64 5.90 -13.07
CA GLU A 120 43.10 5.97 -13.08
C GLU A 120 43.74 4.69 -12.52
N LEU A 121 43.10 4.03 -11.55
CA LEU A 121 43.52 2.70 -11.04
C LEU A 121 43.23 1.56 -12.03
N ALA A 122 42.17 1.66 -12.84
CA ALA A 122 41.86 0.66 -13.86
C ALA A 122 42.79 0.77 -15.08
N ALA A 123 43.29 1.97 -15.39
CA ALA A 123 44.20 2.20 -16.51
C ALA A 123 45.66 1.77 -16.24
N THR A 124 46.01 1.37 -15.01
CA THR A 124 47.40 1.05 -14.65
C THR A 124 47.77 -0.44 -14.72
N ASN A 125 46.86 -1.34 -15.11
CA ASN A 125 47.15 -2.78 -15.14
C ASN A 125 47.22 -3.45 -16.52
N ASP A 126 47.01 -2.73 -17.63
CA ASP A 126 47.18 -3.32 -18.97
C ASP A 126 48.57 -3.10 -19.54
N THR A 127 49.55 -3.81 -18.97
CA THR A 127 50.83 -4.11 -19.66
C THR A 127 51.23 -5.57 -19.43
N ASN A 128 50.51 -6.50 -20.05
CA ASN A 128 51.06 -7.70 -20.72
C ASN A 128 49.98 -8.75 -21.01
N GLN A 129 49.69 -8.98 -22.29
CA GLN A 129 49.69 -10.30 -22.97
C GLN A 129 48.99 -10.10 -24.33
N ARG A 130 49.77 -9.92 -25.39
CA ARG A 130 50.23 -10.99 -26.29
C ARG A 130 49.06 -11.60 -27.09
N GLN A 131 48.82 -10.97 -28.23
CA GLN A 131 48.57 -11.56 -29.55
C GLN A 131 48.49 -13.09 -29.57
N ASP A 132 47.31 -13.62 -29.94
CA ASP A 132 47.19 -14.82 -30.77
C ASP A 132 45.88 -14.77 -31.60
N ASP A 133 46.01 -15.31 -32.81
CA ASP A 133 45.09 -15.27 -33.94
C ASP A 133 43.82 -16.13 -33.80
N MET A 134 42.75 -15.62 -34.42
CA MET A 134 41.74 -16.30 -35.25
C MET A 134 41.52 -17.83 -35.12
N SER A 135 40.32 -18.23 -34.66
CA SER A 135 39.49 -19.25 -35.34
C SER A 135 38.08 -19.34 -34.74
N THR A 136 37.11 -19.41 -35.65
CA THR A 136 35.76 -19.98 -35.51
C THR A 136 35.68 -21.17 -34.55
N THR A 137 34.63 -21.23 -33.71
CA THR A 137 33.67 -22.36 -33.56
C THR A 137 33.04 -22.40 -32.15
N GLU A 138 31.74 -22.71 -32.14
CA GLU A 138 30.92 -23.27 -31.05
C GLU A 138 30.31 -22.34 -29.97
N GLU A 139 28.97 -22.28 -30.03
CA GLU A 139 28.08 -21.98 -28.91
C GLU A 139 28.35 -23.02 -27.80
N GLU A 140 29.00 -22.61 -26.71
CA GLU A 140 28.97 -23.37 -25.45
C GLU A 140 27.98 -22.71 -24.49
N ASP A 141 27.03 -23.54 -24.08
CA ASP A 141 26.05 -23.37 -23.02
C ASP A 141 26.78 -22.90 -21.74
N GLY A 142 26.64 -21.61 -21.44
CA GLY A 142 27.20 -21.01 -20.24
C GLY A 142 26.48 -21.55 -19.03
N GLU A 143 27.07 -22.55 -18.37
CA GLU A 143 26.67 -22.98 -17.04
C GLU A 143 26.59 -21.73 -16.14
N ASP A 144 25.38 -21.36 -15.71
CA ASP A 144 25.14 -20.23 -14.81
C ASP A 144 25.90 -20.48 -13.49
N GLU A 145 27.13 -19.98 -13.40
CA GLU A 145 27.93 -19.99 -12.18
C GLU A 145 27.36 -18.91 -11.25
N TRP A 146 26.25 -19.25 -10.57
CA TRP A 146 25.62 -18.39 -9.57
C TRP A 146 26.68 -17.94 -8.57
N LEU A 147 26.86 -16.62 -8.45
CA LEU A 147 27.81 -16.07 -7.51
C LEU A 147 27.43 -16.51 -6.08
N PRO A 148 28.40 -16.91 -5.24
CA PRO A 148 28.12 -17.34 -3.87
C PRO A 148 27.40 -16.27 -3.05
N THR A 149 27.51 -15.01 -3.45
CA THR A 149 26.77 -13.86 -2.91
C THR A 149 25.25 -14.01 -3.07
N ASP A 150 24.79 -14.51 -4.22
CA ASP A 150 23.36 -14.64 -4.52
C ASP A 150 22.74 -15.76 -3.69
N THR A 151 23.49 -16.84 -3.46
CA THR A 151 23.09 -17.92 -2.56
C THR A 151 22.93 -17.42 -1.12
N ILE A 152 23.86 -16.57 -0.66
CA ILE A 152 23.81 -16.00 0.69
C ILE A 152 22.60 -15.06 0.83
N LEU A 153 22.37 -14.16 -0.13
CA LEU A 153 21.23 -13.23 -0.10
C LEU A 153 19.89 -13.96 -0.15
N CYS A 154 19.75 -14.98 -1.00
CA CYS A 154 18.57 -15.83 -1.05
C CYS A 154 18.34 -16.59 0.25
N SER A 155 19.40 -17.08 0.91
CA SER A 155 19.25 -17.75 2.20
C SER A 155 18.71 -16.81 3.29
N PHE A 156 19.22 -15.58 3.36
CA PHE A 156 18.75 -14.59 4.32
C PHE A 156 17.31 -14.14 4.05
N SER A 157 16.93 -13.95 2.78
CA SER A 157 15.56 -13.56 2.42
C SER A 157 14.54 -14.62 2.80
N ILE A 158 14.87 -15.91 2.63
CA ILE A 158 14.02 -17.03 3.04
C ILE A 158 13.89 -17.09 4.57
N ILE A 159 14.98 -16.91 5.32
CA ILE A 159 14.94 -16.92 6.79
C ILE A 159 14.09 -15.76 7.33
N ILE A 160 14.25 -14.56 6.78
CA ILE A 160 13.50 -13.38 7.22
C ILE A 160 12.01 -13.54 6.89
N SER A 161 11.67 -13.99 5.69
CA SER A 161 10.28 -14.21 5.29
C SER A 161 9.60 -15.28 6.15
N ALA A 162 10.28 -16.39 6.44
CA ALA A 162 9.79 -17.42 7.35
C ALA A 162 9.55 -16.87 8.76
N ALA A 163 10.48 -16.07 9.30
CA ALA A 163 10.33 -15.46 10.61
C ALA A 163 9.11 -14.52 10.67
N VAL A 164 8.93 -13.67 9.65
CA VAL A 164 7.76 -12.78 9.55
C VAL A 164 6.46 -13.56 9.46
N MET A 165 6.43 -14.64 8.67
CA MET A 165 5.24 -15.50 8.55
C MET A 165 4.86 -16.15 9.89
N VAL A 166 5.85 -16.64 10.65
CA VAL A 166 5.61 -17.18 11.99
C VAL A 166 5.08 -16.10 12.92
N LEU A 167 5.67 -14.90 12.93
CA LEU A 167 5.20 -13.79 13.76
C LEU A 167 3.75 -13.42 13.41
N MET A 168 3.41 -13.29 12.13
CA MET A 168 2.04 -13.01 11.69
C MET A 168 1.07 -14.11 12.11
N ALA A 169 1.43 -15.38 11.95
CA ALA A 169 0.61 -16.50 12.39
C ALA A 169 0.40 -16.49 13.92
N THR A 170 1.44 -16.21 14.71
CA THR A 170 1.32 -16.10 16.18
C THR A 170 0.43 -14.94 16.59
N ILE A 171 0.54 -13.77 15.94
CA ILE A 171 -0.32 -12.62 16.21
C ILE A 171 -1.77 -12.97 15.90
N VAL A 172 -2.05 -13.52 14.71
CA VAL A 172 -3.40 -13.96 14.33
C VAL A 172 -3.95 -14.99 15.31
N TRP A 173 -3.15 -15.98 15.72
CA TRP A 173 -3.55 -16.98 16.70
C TRP A 173 -3.89 -16.34 18.06
N LEU A 174 -3.09 -15.39 18.54
CA LEU A 174 -3.36 -14.66 19.78
C LEU A 174 -4.63 -13.81 19.68
N PHE A 175 -4.89 -13.17 18.54
CA PHE A 175 -6.13 -12.42 18.29
C PHE A 175 -7.35 -13.33 18.24
N CYS A 176 -7.27 -14.46 17.54
CA CYS A 176 -8.33 -15.47 17.50
C CYS A 176 -8.61 -16.05 18.89
N LYS A 177 -7.57 -16.39 19.65
CA LYS A 177 -7.70 -16.90 21.02
C LYS A 177 -8.32 -15.87 21.96
N LYS A 178 -7.93 -14.59 21.86
CA LYS A 178 -8.56 -13.50 22.64
C LYS A 178 -10.03 -13.32 22.27
N LYS A 179 -10.39 -13.42 20.97
CA LYS A 179 -11.78 -13.30 20.49
C LYS A 179 -12.66 -14.46 21.01
N MET A 180 -12.13 -15.69 20.99
CA MET A 180 -12.83 -16.86 21.56
C MET A 180 -13.03 -16.73 23.07
N LYS A 181 -11.99 -16.29 23.82
CA LYS A 181 -12.11 -16.07 25.27
C LYS A 181 -13.12 -14.97 25.65
N LYS A 182 -13.36 -14.00 24.77
CA LYS A 182 -14.43 -12.99 24.96
C LYS A 182 -15.82 -13.56 24.69
N ARG A 183 -16.00 -14.42 23.68
CA ARG A 183 -17.29 -15.06 23.37
C ARG A 183 -17.75 -16.03 24.47
N THR A 184 -16.85 -16.88 24.99
CA THR A 184 -17.17 -17.81 26.08
C THR A 184 -17.50 -17.09 27.41
N LYS A 185 -17.05 -15.85 27.60
CA LYS A 185 -17.43 -15.04 28.77
C LYS A 185 -18.80 -14.36 28.62
N LEU A 186 -19.26 -14.13 27.40
CA LEU A 186 -20.56 -13.50 27.16
C LEU A 186 -21.70 -14.52 27.31
N ASP A 187 -21.54 -15.74 26.78
CA ASP A 187 -22.53 -16.83 26.98
C ASP A 187 -22.75 -17.14 28.47
N LYS A 188 -21.68 -17.23 29.26
CA LYS A 188 -21.79 -17.49 30.70
C LYS A 188 -22.40 -16.34 31.51
N SER A 189 -22.39 -15.11 30.98
CA SER A 189 -23.03 -13.98 31.65
C SER A 189 -24.53 -13.96 31.36
N GLN A 190 -24.93 -14.40 30.16
CA GLN A 190 -26.33 -14.44 29.73
C GLN A 190 -27.09 -15.62 30.35
N GLU A 191 -26.46 -16.79 30.45
CA GLU A 191 -27.02 -17.97 31.13
C GLU A 191 -27.19 -17.76 32.65
N GLY A 192 -26.43 -16.83 33.25
CA GLY A 192 -26.64 -16.42 34.64
C GLY A 192 -27.82 -15.47 34.82
N GLU A 193 -28.05 -14.56 33.87
CA GLU A 193 -29.12 -13.56 33.94
C GLU A 193 -30.52 -14.20 33.74
N ASP A 194 -30.62 -15.20 32.86
CA ASP A 194 -31.87 -15.93 32.60
C ASP A 194 -32.34 -16.76 33.82
N ILE A 195 -31.40 -17.33 34.61
CA ILE A 195 -31.74 -18.10 35.83
C ILE A 195 -32.28 -17.19 36.94
N TYR A 196 -31.79 -15.96 37.05
CA TYR A 196 -32.29 -14.99 38.05
C TYR A 196 -33.67 -14.43 37.68
N ALA A 197 -33.96 -14.29 36.37
CA ALA A 197 -35.27 -13.83 35.91
C ALA A 197 -36.38 -14.87 36.19
N GLU A 198 -36.08 -16.16 36.03
CA GLU A 198 -37.04 -17.24 36.31
C GLU A 198 -37.36 -17.36 37.82
N GLU A 199 -36.39 -17.09 38.70
CA GLU A 199 -36.61 -17.11 40.16
C GLU A 199 -37.46 -15.91 40.68
N GLU A 200 -37.46 -14.77 39.98
CA GLU A 200 -38.31 -13.62 40.34
C GLU A 200 -39.77 -13.80 39.91
N GLU A 201 -40.03 -14.45 38.76
CA GLU A 201 -41.40 -14.75 38.32
C GLU A 201 -42.10 -15.76 39.26
N GLU A 202 -41.38 -16.76 39.76
CA GLU A 202 -41.96 -17.76 40.68
C GLU A 202 -42.33 -17.15 42.05
N LYS A 203 -41.55 -16.18 42.55
CA LYS A 203 -41.87 -15.44 43.78
C LYS A 203 -43.09 -14.54 43.61
N HIS A 204 -43.25 -13.86 42.47
CA HIS A 204 -44.40 -12.99 42.21
C HIS A 204 -45.71 -13.77 42.06
N SER A 205 -45.68 -14.99 41.51
CA SER A 205 -46.87 -15.85 41.40
C SER A 205 -47.38 -16.29 42.79
N SER A 206 -46.49 -16.67 43.71
CA SER A 206 -46.90 -17.13 45.05
C SER A 206 -47.51 -16.03 45.94
N ALA A 207 -47.10 -14.77 45.74
CA ALA A 207 -47.63 -13.62 46.49
C ALA A 207 -49.03 -13.18 46.02
N SER A 208 -49.37 -13.44 44.75
CA SER A 208 -50.70 -13.13 44.20
C SER A 208 -51.78 -14.06 44.77
N GLU A 209 -51.51 -15.37 44.89
CA GLU A 209 -52.47 -16.34 45.41
C GLU A 209 -52.81 -16.15 46.88
N THR A 210 -51.89 -15.61 47.69
CA THR A 210 -52.16 -15.36 49.12
C THR A 210 -53.15 -14.22 49.37
N SER A 211 -53.25 -13.27 48.44
CA SER A 211 -54.15 -12.11 48.57
C SER A 211 -55.62 -12.39 48.19
N ILE A 212 -55.87 -13.44 47.40
CA ILE A 212 -57.22 -13.79 46.92
C ILE A 212 -57.99 -14.60 47.96
N VAL A 213 -57.30 -15.39 48.80
CA VAL A 213 -57.95 -16.25 49.80
C VAL A 213 -58.47 -15.46 51.02
N GLU A 214 -57.94 -14.26 51.28
CA GLU A 214 -58.37 -13.45 52.44
C GLU A 214 -59.69 -12.68 52.18
N PHE A 215 -60.10 -12.50 50.92
CA PHE A 215 -61.32 -11.74 50.58
C PHE A 215 -62.61 -12.59 50.62
N ASP A 216 -62.52 -13.91 50.49
CA ASP A 216 -63.70 -14.80 50.46
C ASP A 216 -64.21 -15.19 51.85
N ALA A 217 -63.41 -15.04 52.90
CA ALA A 217 -63.80 -15.46 54.25
C ALA A 217 -64.80 -14.50 54.93
N THR A 218 -65.05 -13.29 54.39
CA THR A 218 -65.92 -12.29 55.04
C THR A 218 -67.36 -12.25 54.49
N ALA A 219 -67.68 -13.01 53.44
CA ALA A 219 -68.98 -12.88 52.76
C ALA A 219 -70.06 -13.91 53.14
N ILE A 220 -69.74 -14.95 53.92
CA ILE A 220 -70.68 -16.05 54.24
C ILE A 220 -71.28 -15.94 55.65
N HIS A 221 -71.67 -14.74 56.10
CA HIS A 221 -72.32 -14.58 57.41
C HIS A 221 -73.56 -13.68 57.42
N LEU A 222 -74.26 -13.55 56.29
CA LEU A 222 -75.59 -12.97 56.23
C LEU A 222 -76.49 -13.74 55.25
N LEU A 223 -77.03 -14.86 55.72
CA LEU A 223 -78.38 -15.41 55.48
C LEU A 223 -78.59 -16.60 56.42
#